data_AF-A0A117SLX2-F1
#
_entry.id   AF-A0A117SLX2-F1
#
_cell.length_a   1.000
_cell.length_b   1.000
_cell.length_c   1.000
_cell.angle_alpha   90.00
_cell.angle_beta   90.00
_cell.angle_gamma   90.00
#
_symmetry.space_group_name_H-M   'P 1'
#
loop_
_entity.id
_entity.type
_entity.pdbx_description
1 polymer ?
#
loop_
_entity_poly.entity_id
_entity_poly.type
_entity_poly.pdbx_seq_one_letter_code
_entity_poly.pdbx_strand_id
1 'polypeptide(L)'
;MNKRLIEIQKMLGDSHILISFSGRFSQGIIQELGEAIKEHMKNEDNPKNKIYNVFSIFIEQTQNINNYFAIKKNDIINEEITSSAIVCIGKSKEDYFIWSGNLVNNSDVHPLNEQLNLIRSLNKDELKKLYKEQLKKDIQPGQNGAGMGLIDIARKSSLPIEYSFEERDKSFTFYELKAIV
;
A
#
# COMPACT_ATOMS: atom_id res chain seq x y z
N MET A 1 -11.27 32.96 1.39
CA MET A 1 -10.90 31.61 0.91
C MET A 1 -9.90 31.02 1.90
N ASN A 2 -10.17 29.84 2.46
CA ASN A 2 -9.30 29.23 3.47
C ASN A 2 -7.99 28.75 2.81
N LYS A 3 -6.81 29.03 3.37
CA LYS A 3 -5.49 28.76 2.75
C LYS A 3 -5.09 27.27 2.76
N ARG A 4 -6.02 26.37 3.07
CA ARG A 4 -5.78 24.92 3.24
C ARG A 4 -5.10 24.24 2.05
N LEU A 5 -5.38 24.67 0.82
CA LEU A 5 -4.76 24.05 -0.36
C LEU A 5 -3.25 24.33 -0.45
N ILE A 6 -2.81 25.50 0.01
CA ILE A 6 -1.38 25.85 0.10
C ILE A 6 -0.69 24.98 1.15
N GLU A 7 -1.36 24.72 2.28
CA GLU A 7 -0.85 23.83 3.32
C GLU A 7 -0.71 22.40 2.81
N ILE A 8 -1.71 21.88 2.09
CA ILE A 8 -1.66 20.56 1.45
C ILE A 8 -0.51 20.49 0.44
N GLN A 9 -0.40 21.48 -0.46
CA GLN A 9 0.68 21.53 -1.45
C GLN A 9 2.05 21.51 -0.77
N LYS A 10 2.22 22.27 0.33
CA LYS A 10 3.45 22.30 1.10
C LYS A 10 3.74 20.94 1.74
N MET A 11 2.76 20.30 2.39
CA MET A 11 2.93 18.98 3.00
C MET A 11 3.33 17.92 1.98
N LEU A 12 2.74 17.94 0.79
CA LEU A 12 3.11 17.03 -0.31
C LEU A 12 4.55 17.28 -0.76
N GLY A 13 4.95 18.55 -0.92
CA GLY A 13 6.31 18.94 -1.29
C GLY A 13 7.36 18.56 -0.25
N ASP A 14 7.11 18.87 1.03
CA ASP A 14 7.98 18.54 2.16
C ASP A 14 8.14 17.01 2.34
N SER A 15 7.12 16.24 1.92
CA SER A 15 7.14 14.77 1.95
C SER A 15 7.66 14.14 0.65
N HIS A 16 8.07 14.95 -0.34
CA HIS A 16 8.50 14.52 -1.67
C HIS A 16 7.48 13.64 -2.41
N ILE A 17 6.19 13.90 -2.21
CA ILE A 17 5.10 13.20 -2.90
C ILE A 17 4.87 13.82 -4.27
N LEU A 18 4.90 12.99 -5.30
CA LEU A 18 4.68 13.34 -6.71
C LEU A 18 3.21 13.20 -7.10
N ILE A 19 2.60 12.09 -6.68
CA ILE A 19 1.20 11.75 -6.97
C ILE A 19 0.55 11.39 -5.64
N SER A 20 -0.63 11.95 -5.36
CA SER A 20 -1.46 11.57 -4.23
C SER A 20 -2.90 11.42 -4.68
N PHE A 21 -3.54 10.35 -4.25
CA PHE A 21 -4.97 10.12 -4.42
C PHE A 21 -5.55 9.71 -3.08
N SER A 22 -6.65 10.37 -2.68
CA SER A 22 -7.42 10.03 -1.49
C SER A 22 -8.88 9.84 -1.86
N GLY A 23 -9.48 8.74 -1.39
CA GLY A 23 -10.87 8.37 -1.65
C GLY A 23 -11.02 6.93 -2.14
N ARG A 24 -12.15 6.64 -2.79
CA ARG A 24 -12.50 5.29 -3.24
C ARG A 24 -11.70 4.88 -4.48
N PHE A 25 -11.04 3.73 -4.42
CA PHE A 25 -10.29 3.16 -5.55
C PHE A 25 -11.18 2.28 -6.44
N SER A 26 -11.61 2.79 -7.59
CA SER A 26 -12.18 1.95 -8.64
C SER A 26 -11.07 1.31 -9.48
N GLN A 27 -11.38 0.21 -10.19
CA GLN A 27 -10.42 -0.40 -11.12
C GLN A 27 -9.92 0.58 -12.18
N GLY A 28 -10.81 1.46 -12.68
CA GLY A 28 -10.43 2.52 -13.62
C GLY A 28 -9.43 3.51 -13.03
N ILE A 29 -9.66 3.99 -11.80
CA ILE A 29 -8.74 4.91 -11.11
C ILE A 29 -7.37 4.27 -10.92
N ILE A 30 -7.31 3.00 -10.52
CA ILE A 30 -6.06 2.28 -10.35
C ILE A 30 -5.30 2.18 -11.68
N GLN A 31 -6.00 1.92 -12.79
CA GLN A 31 -5.38 1.87 -14.11
C GLN A 31 -4.81 3.23 -14.52
N GLU A 32 -5.60 4.30 -14.42
CA GLU A 32 -5.18 5.66 -14.80
C GLU A 32 -3.99 6.16 -13.97
N LEU A 33 -4.03 5.97 -12.64
CA LEU A 33 -2.89 6.27 -11.77
C LEU A 33 -1.68 5.41 -12.14
N GLY A 34 -1.91 4.14 -12.47
CA GLY A 34 -0.91 3.22 -12.97
C GLY A 34 -0.18 3.69 -14.23
N GLU A 35 -0.91 4.30 -15.15
CA GLU A 35 -0.37 4.89 -16.38
C GLU A 35 0.41 6.18 -16.06
N ALA A 36 -0.15 7.06 -15.24
CA ALA A 36 0.52 8.29 -14.79
C ALA A 36 1.88 8.00 -14.11
N ILE A 37 1.96 6.96 -13.27
CA ILE A 37 3.21 6.51 -12.65
C ILE A 37 4.26 6.16 -13.71
N LYS A 38 3.87 5.34 -14.69
CA LYS A 38 4.79 4.88 -15.74
C LYS A 38 5.29 6.06 -16.57
N GLU A 39 4.44 7.03 -16.87
CA GLU A 39 4.82 8.24 -17.60
C GLU A 39 5.79 9.10 -16.80
N HIS A 40 5.51 9.35 -15.53
CA HIS A 40 6.42 10.11 -14.65
C HIS A 40 7.80 9.46 -14.55
N MET A 41 7.88 8.12 -14.43
CA MET A 41 9.14 7.41 -14.29
C MET A 41 9.94 7.27 -15.60
N LYS A 42 9.28 7.29 -16.77
CA LYS A 42 9.95 7.19 -18.08
C LYS A 42 10.85 8.39 -18.37
N ASN A 43 10.54 9.55 -17.81
CA ASN A 43 11.26 10.79 -18.07
C ASN A 43 12.64 10.86 -17.39
N GLU A 44 13.03 9.85 -16.60
CA GLU A 44 14.23 9.88 -15.75
C GLU A 44 15.21 8.70 -16.01
N ASP A 45 15.21 8.08 -17.19
CA ASP A 45 16.10 6.96 -17.57
C ASP A 45 16.14 5.80 -16.55
N ASN A 46 15.03 5.58 -15.84
CA ASN A 46 14.93 4.54 -14.82
C ASN A 46 15.10 3.12 -15.40
N PRO A 47 15.79 2.20 -14.70
CA PRO A 47 15.84 0.79 -15.10
C PRO A 47 14.42 0.21 -15.18
N LYS A 48 14.14 -0.58 -16.23
CA LYS A 48 12.82 -1.23 -16.43
C LYS A 48 12.33 -2.00 -15.22
N ASN A 49 13.25 -2.65 -14.48
CA ASN A 49 12.92 -3.39 -13.26
C ASN A 49 12.41 -2.47 -12.13
N LYS A 50 12.96 -1.25 -12.00
CA LYS A 50 12.51 -0.26 -11.01
C LYS A 50 11.08 0.18 -11.30
N ILE A 51 10.80 0.52 -12.57
CA ILE A 51 9.46 0.89 -13.04
C ILE A 51 8.46 -0.24 -12.78
N TYR A 52 8.83 -1.47 -13.10
CA TYR A 52 7.99 -2.64 -12.85
C TYR A 52 7.70 -2.84 -11.36
N ASN A 53 8.72 -2.74 -10.49
CA ASN A 53 8.55 -2.91 -9.05
C ASN A 53 7.66 -1.82 -8.45
N VAL A 54 7.85 -0.55 -8.84
CA VAL A 54 7.00 0.56 -8.37
C VAL A 54 5.54 0.31 -8.75
N PHE A 55 5.29 0.00 -10.02
CA PHE A 55 3.94 -0.29 -10.50
C PHE A 55 3.33 -1.51 -9.79
N SER A 56 4.10 -2.58 -9.64
CA SER A 56 3.62 -3.80 -8.98
C SER A 56 3.26 -3.56 -7.52
N ILE A 57 4.07 -2.81 -6.78
CA ILE A 57 3.79 -2.48 -5.37
C ILE A 57 2.56 -1.58 -5.27
N PHE A 58 2.41 -0.61 -6.17
CA PHE A 58 1.22 0.25 -6.24
C PHE A 58 -0.06 -0.58 -6.47
N ILE A 59 -0.05 -1.49 -7.44
CA ILE A 59 -1.19 -2.38 -7.70
C ILE A 59 -1.50 -3.24 -6.47
N GLU A 60 -0.49 -3.83 -5.84
CA GLU A 60 -0.69 -4.70 -4.69
C GLU A 60 -1.25 -3.93 -3.47
N GLN A 61 -0.73 -2.74 -3.16
CA GLN A 61 -1.25 -1.91 -2.07
C GLN A 61 -2.71 -1.49 -2.31
N THR A 62 -3.05 -1.05 -3.52
CA THR A 62 -4.43 -0.66 -3.85
C THR A 62 -5.38 -1.85 -3.87
N GLN A 63 -4.93 -3.03 -4.31
CA GLN A 63 -5.70 -4.28 -4.21
C GLN A 63 -5.90 -4.72 -2.76
N ASN A 64 -4.89 -4.61 -1.90
CA ASN A 64 -5.02 -4.92 -0.47
C ASN A 64 -6.09 -4.06 0.20
N ILE A 65 -6.11 -2.75 -0.08
CA ILE A 65 -7.14 -1.82 0.39
C ILE A 65 -8.53 -2.26 -0.09
N ASN A 66 -8.70 -2.48 -1.40
CA ASN A 66 -9.98 -2.85 -1.98
C ASN A 66 -10.49 -4.22 -1.51
N ASN A 67 -9.60 -5.19 -1.34
CA ASN A 67 -9.94 -6.51 -0.83
C ASN A 67 -10.40 -6.43 0.62
N TYR A 68 -9.72 -5.62 1.44
CA TYR A 68 -10.13 -5.37 2.82
C TYR A 68 -11.53 -4.75 2.87
N PHE A 69 -11.79 -3.73 2.06
CA PHE A 69 -13.12 -3.10 1.96
C PHE A 69 -14.20 -4.07 1.48
N ALA A 70 -13.89 -4.95 0.53
CA ALA A 70 -14.84 -5.95 0.05
C ALA A 70 -15.24 -6.96 1.13
N ILE A 71 -14.28 -7.40 1.97
CA ILE A 71 -14.54 -8.31 3.10
C ILE A 71 -15.42 -7.62 4.15
N LYS A 72 -15.18 -6.33 4.42
CA LYS A 72 -15.91 -5.55 5.43
C LYS A 72 -17.19 -4.90 4.92
N LYS A 73 -17.60 -5.16 3.67
CA LYS A 73 -18.76 -4.51 3.03
C LYS A 73 -20.08 -4.78 3.76
N ASN A 74 -20.18 -5.87 4.51
CA ASN A 74 -21.37 -6.20 5.29
C ASN A 74 -21.35 -5.64 6.73
N ASP A 75 -20.25 -5.01 7.15
CA ASP A 75 -20.18 -4.35 8.45
C ASP A 75 -20.91 -2.99 8.40
N ILE A 76 -21.52 -2.60 9.52
CA ILE A 76 -22.41 -1.42 9.64
C ILE A 76 -21.69 -0.09 9.32
N ILE A 77 -20.35 -0.09 9.26
CA ILE A 77 -19.52 1.12 9.25
C ILE A 77 -18.76 1.28 7.92
N ASN A 78 -19.46 1.12 6.81
CA ASN A 78 -18.84 0.87 5.50
C ASN A 78 -18.33 2.15 4.78
N GLU A 79 -19.00 3.29 4.94
CA GLU A 79 -18.67 4.48 4.14
C GLU A 79 -17.41 5.21 4.60
N GLU A 80 -17.18 5.35 5.91
CA GLU A 80 -15.96 5.98 6.43
C GLU A 80 -14.71 5.16 6.10
N ILE A 81 -14.79 3.84 6.26
CA ILE A 81 -13.68 2.94 5.92
C ILE A 81 -13.37 3.07 4.42
N THR A 82 -14.36 2.94 3.55
CA THR A 82 -14.15 2.96 2.09
C THR A 82 -13.65 4.29 1.55
N SER A 83 -13.96 5.41 2.23
CA SER A 83 -13.50 6.75 1.82
C SER A 83 -12.17 7.16 2.46
N SER A 84 -11.69 6.44 3.47
CA SER A 84 -10.45 6.76 4.20
C SER A 84 -9.16 6.47 3.44
N ALA A 85 -9.24 5.77 2.32
CA ALA A 85 -8.05 5.29 1.64
C ALA A 85 -7.24 6.44 1.03
N ILE A 86 -5.92 6.34 1.13
CA ILE A 86 -4.97 7.23 0.50
C ILE A 86 -3.82 6.42 -0.08
N VAL A 87 -3.35 6.79 -1.27
CA VAL A 87 -2.10 6.30 -1.83
C VAL A 87 -1.29 7.48 -2.34
N CYS A 88 -0.02 7.46 -2.00
CA CYS A 88 0.96 8.45 -2.34
C CYS A 88 2.14 7.75 -3.01
N ILE A 89 2.66 8.41 -4.03
CA ILE A 89 3.87 7.98 -4.73
C ILE A 89 4.80 9.15 -4.68
N GLY A 90 5.98 8.92 -4.15
CA GLY A 90 6.99 9.94 -4.03
C GLY A 90 8.35 9.44 -4.43
N LYS A 91 9.31 10.35 -4.42
CA LYS A 91 10.71 10.06 -4.73
C LYS A 91 11.59 10.74 -3.68
N SER A 92 12.34 9.96 -2.94
CA SER A 92 13.33 10.47 -1.99
C SER A 92 14.72 10.17 -2.54
N LYS A 93 15.48 11.23 -2.86
CA LYS A 93 16.75 11.14 -3.60
C LYS A 93 16.55 10.41 -4.94
N GLU A 94 17.08 9.20 -5.08
CA GLU A 94 16.95 8.37 -6.28
C GLU A 94 15.89 7.29 -6.17
N ASP A 95 15.35 7.03 -4.97
CA ASP A 95 14.43 5.93 -4.74
C ASP A 95 12.98 6.37 -4.73
N TYR A 96 12.16 5.59 -5.41
CA TYR A 96 10.72 5.81 -5.41
C TYR A 96 10.15 5.14 -4.17
N PHE A 97 9.04 5.67 -3.66
CA PHE A 97 8.30 5.00 -2.62
C PHE A 97 6.81 5.03 -2.93
N ILE A 98 6.13 3.99 -2.47
CA ILE A 98 4.68 3.89 -2.47
C ILE A 98 4.27 3.87 -1.01
N TRP A 99 3.40 4.80 -0.64
CA TRP A 99 2.89 4.95 0.71
C TRP A 99 1.37 4.96 0.66
N SER A 100 0.75 3.95 1.27
CA SER A 100 -0.70 3.81 1.33
C SER A 100 -1.19 3.83 2.76
N GLY A 101 -2.44 4.23 2.97
CA GLY A 101 -3.12 4.03 4.23
C GLY A 101 -4.62 3.92 4.08
N ASN A 102 -5.26 3.26 5.05
CA ASN A 102 -6.70 3.12 5.15
C ASN A 102 -7.10 2.79 6.59
N LEU A 103 -8.36 3.03 6.95
CA LEU A 103 -8.89 2.54 8.22
C LEU A 103 -9.06 1.03 8.21
N VAL A 104 -8.75 0.43 9.34
CA VAL A 104 -8.98 -0.98 9.67
C VAL A 104 -9.73 -1.07 11.00
N ASN A 105 -10.55 -2.11 11.17
CA ASN A 105 -11.17 -2.42 12.45
C ASN A 105 -10.08 -2.70 13.51
N ASN A 106 -10.30 -2.24 14.74
CA ASN A 106 -9.38 -2.50 15.86
C ASN A 106 -9.14 -4.01 16.08
N SER A 107 -10.13 -4.86 15.77
CA SER A 107 -9.99 -6.33 15.84
C SER A 107 -8.97 -6.92 14.88
N ASP A 108 -8.69 -6.22 13.78
CA ASP A 108 -7.81 -6.70 12.71
C ASP A 108 -6.36 -6.22 12.88
N VAL A 109 -6.11 -5.26 13.80
CA VAL A 109 -4.79 -4.67 14.03
C VAL A 109 -3.77 -5.70 14.52
N HIS A 110 -4.14 -6.50 15.53
CA HIS A 110 -3.23 -7.49 16.10
C HIS A 110 -2.74 -8.54 15.08
N PRO A 111 -3.62 -9.26 14.36
CA PRO A 111 -3.16 -10.24 13.37
C PRO A 111 -2.38 -9.61 12.20
N LEU A 112 -2.75 -8.41 11.76
CA LEU A 112 -2.00 -7.70 10.72
C LEU A 112 -0.60 -7.29 11.20
N ASN A 113 -0.48 -6.82 12.44
CA ASN A 113 0.79 -6.45 13.05
C ASN A 113 1.73 -7.66 13.20
N GLU A 114 1.23 -8.83 13.63
CA GLU A 114 2.04 -10.06 13.68
C GLU A 114 2.60 -10.43 12.31
N GLN A 115 1.76 -10.35 11.27
CA GLN A 115 2.15 -10.63 9.90
C GLN A 115 3.22 -9.65 9.38
N LEU A 116 3.04 -8.36 9.62
CA LEU A 116 3.99 -7.33 9.19
C LEU A 116 5.34 -7.46 9.93
N ASN A 117 5.32 -7.80 11.22
CA ASN A 117 6.53 -8.05 12.00
C ASN A 117 7.31 -9.26 11.47
N LEU A 118 6.62 -10.36 11.17
CA LEU A 118 7.25 -11.52 10.54
C LEU A 118 7.92 -11.10 9.22
N ILE A 119 7.18 -10.46 8.31
CA ILE A 119 7.70 -10.07 6.99
C ILE A 119 8.90 -9.13 7.12
N ARG A 120 8.85 -8.15 8.02
CA ARG A 120 9.93 -7.19 8.26
C ARG A 120 11.19 -7.83 8.83
N SER A 121 11.07 -8.94 9.56
CA SER A 121 12.22 -9.67 10.13
C SER A 121 13.01 -10.50 9.12
N LEU A 122 12.46 -10.75 7.94
CA LEU A 122 13.05 -11.65 6.94
C LEU A 122 13.99 -10.90 5.99
N ASN A 123 15.08 -11.55 5.62
CA ASN A 123 15.97 -11.09 4.56
C ASN A 123 15.41 -11.42 3.15
N LYS A 124 16.11 -10.98 2.10
CA LYS A 124 15.67 -11.16 0.71
C LYS A 124 15.50 -12.61 0.27
N ASP A 125 16.39 -13.49 0.70
CA ASP A 125 16.33 -14.91 0.33
C ASP A 125 15.21 -15.62 1.08
N GLU A 126 15.01 -15.27 2.35
CA GLU A 126 13.90 -15.74 3.18
C GLU A 126 12.54 -15.28 2.65
N LEU A 127 12.39 -14.00 2.27
CA LEU A 127 11.19 -13.48 1.62
C LEU A 127 10.89 -14.22 0.31
N LYS A 128 11.92 -14.50 -0.49
CA LYS A 128 11.78 -15.26 -1.74
C LYS A 128 11.37 -16.72 -1.48
N LYS A 129 11.91 -17.34 -0.43
CA LYS A 129 11.53 -18.69 -0.01
C LYS A 129 10.07 -18.72 0.46
N LEU A 130 9.70 -17.81 1.38
CA LEU A 130 8.34 -17.68 1.90
C LEU A 130 7.33 -17.43 0.79
N TYR A 131 7.64 -16.54 -0.16
CA TYR A 131 6.81 -16.29 -1.33
C TYR A 131 6.56 -17.56 -2.16
N LYS A 132 7.62 -18.33 -2.44
CA LYS A 132 7.50 -19.60 -3.18
C LYS A 132 6.72 -20.67 -2.41
N GLU A 133 6.87 -20.72 -1.10
CA GLU A 133 6.10 -21.64 -0.26
C GLU A 133 4.62 -21.28 -0.26
N GLN A 134 4.29 -19.98 -0.16
CA GLN A 134 2.91 -19.52 -0.20
C GLN A 134 2.25 -19.75 -1.56
N LEU A 135 2.99 -19.67 -2.66
CA LEU A 135 2.49 -20.03 -4.01
C LEU A 135 2.13 -21.51 -4.17
N LYS A 136 2.76 -22.40 -3.40
CA LYS A 136 2.54 -23.85 -3.47
C LYS A 136 1.41 -24.34 -2.58
N LYS A 137 0.96 -23.52 -1.62
CA LYS A 137 -0.18 -23.86 -0.79
C LYS A 137 -1.44 -23.70 -1.64
N ASP A 138 -2.21 -24.77 -1.76
CA ASP A 138 -3.51 -24.72 -2.42
C ASP A 138 -4.36 -23.64 -1.74
N ILE A 139 -4.81 -22.67 -2.54
CA ILE A 139 -5.78 -21.67 -2.09
C ILE A 139 -7.08 -22.43 -1.83
N GLN A 140 -7.39 -22.66 -0.56
CA GLN A 140 -8.66 -23.30 -0.21
C GLN A 140 -9.82 -22.42 -0.70
N PRO A 141 -10.95 -23.00 -1.15
CA PRO A 141 -12.13 -22.22 -1.52
C PRO A 141 -12.56 -21.33 -0.35
N GLY A 142 -12.49 -20.01 -0.53
CA GLY A 142 -12.81 -19.01 0.49
C GLY A 142 -11.61 -18.46 1.28
N GLN A 143 -10.41 -19.01 1.12
CA GLN A 143 -9.19 -18.32 1.52
C GLN A 143 -8.83 -17.31 0.44
N ASN A 144 -8.94 -16.03 0.75
CA ASN A 144 -8.20 -15.02 -0.02
C ASN A 144 -6.71 -15.31 0.20
N GLY A 145 -5.85 -15.07 -0.79
CA GLY A 145 -4.39 -15.20 -0.69
C GLY A 145 -3.74 -14.20 0.29
N ALA A 146 -4.37 -13.98 1.44
CA ALA A 146 -4.03 -13.05 2.49
C ALA A 146 -2.57 -13.24 2.89
N GLY A 147 -1.80 -12.17 2.76
CA GLY A 147 -0.37 -12.17 3.04
C GLY A 147 0.55 -12.36 1.85
N MET A 148 0.10 -12.95 0.75
CA MET A 148 0.94 -13.11 -0.44
C MET A 148 1.37 -11.74 -0.97
N GLY A 149 0.44 -10.78 -0.99
CA GLY A 149 0.69 -9.41 -1.39
C GLY A 149 1.72 -8.68 -0.55
N LEU A 150 1.61 -8.77 0.77
CA LEU A 150 2.57 -8.13 1.69
C LEU A 150 3.98 -8.71 1.53
N ILE A 151 4.09 -10.03 1.33
CA ILE A 151 5.38 -10.69 1.06
C ILE A 151 5.94 -10.21 -0.28
N ASP A 152 5.12 -10.10 -1.32
CA ASP A 152 5.54 -9.65 -2.63
C ASP A 152 6.02 -8.19 -2.63
N ILE A 153 5.31 -7.32 -1.90
CA ILE A 153 5.73 -5.93 -1.65
C ILE A 153 7.11 -5.88 -0.98
N ALA A 154 7.29 -6.57 0.14
CA ALA A 154 8.56 -6.56 0.87
C ALA A 154 9.72 -7.14 0.05
N ARG A 155 9.45 -8.18 -0.75
CA ARG A 155 10.44 -8.79 -1.64
C ARG A 155 10.88 -7.82 -2.75
N LYS A 156 9.99 -6.97 -3.26
CA LYS A 156 10.25 -5.98 -4.32
C LYS A 156 10.81 -4.64 -3.81
N SER A 157 10.66 -4.35 -2.52
CA SER A 157 11.15 -3.11 -1.89
C SER A 157 12.68 -3.11 -1.74
N SER A 158 13.40 -2.03 -2.00
CA SER A 158 14.86 -1.97 -1.78
C SER A 158 15.25 -1.96 -0.29
N LEU A 159 14.36 -1.46 0.57
CA LEU A 159 14.50 -1.42 2.03
C LEU A 159 13.38 -2.21 2.73
N PRO A 160 13.54 -2.58 4.01
CA PRO A 160 12.45 -3.16 4.80
C PRO A 160 11.21 -2.25 4.78
N ILE A 161 10.02 -2.85 4.70
CA ILE A 161 8.76 -2.10 4.73
C ILE A 161 8.60 -1.33 6.04
N GLU A 162 8.11 -0.10 5.93
CA GLU A 162 7.72 0.75 7.04
C GLU A 162 6.21 0.70 7.20
N TYR A 163 5.71 0.61 8.42
CA TYR A 163 4.27 0.61 8.68
C TYR A 163 3.99 1.20 10.06
N SER A 164 2.78 1.73 10.24
CA SER A 164 2.31 2.21 11.54
C SER A 164 0.80 2.03 11.71
N PHE A 165 0.37 2.18 12.95
CA PHE A 165 -1.03 2.09 13.36
C PHE A 165 -1.33 3.27 14.27
N GLU A 166 -2.29 4.11 13.89
CA GLU A 166 -2.74 5.25 14.70
C GLU A 166 -4.21 5.04 15.08
N GLU A 167 -4.47 4.85 16.37
CA GLU A 167 -5.85 4.69 16.87
C GLU A 167 -6.65 5.96 16.57
N ARG A 168 -7.75 5.82 15.85
CA ARG A 168 -8.65 6.94 15.54
C ARG A 168 -9.77 7.02 16.57
N ASP A 169 -10.39 5.88 16.87
CA ASP A 169 -11.51 5.77 17.79
C ASP A 169 -11.70 4.32 18.29
N LYS A 170 -12.78 4.07 19.04
CA LYS A 170 -13.10 2.76 19.64
C LYS A 170 -13.31 1.64 18.63
N SER A 171 -13.59 1.97 17.37
CA SER A 171 -13.86 1.03 16.30
C SER A 171 -12.71 0.92 15.30
N PHE A 172 -11.98 2.02 15.05
CA PHE A 172 -11.00 2.10 13.97
C PHE A 172 -9.61 2.57 14.35
N THR A 173 -8.66 2.01 13.62
CA THR A 173 -7.25 2.39 13.58
C THR A 173 -6.88 2.72 12.15
N PHE A 174 -6.15 3.82 11.94
CA PHE A 174 -5.56 4.14 10.65
C PHE A 174 -4.27 3.32 10.48
N TYR A 175 -4.25 2.46 9.47
CA TYR A 175 -3.08 1.66 9.09
C TYR A 175 -2.39 2.31 7.90
N GLU A 176 -1.07 2.38 7.95
CA GLU A 176 -0.26 2.80 6.82
C GLU A 176 0.89 1.83 6.52
N LEU A 177 1.27 1.76 5.25
CA LEU A 177 2.36 0.96 4.73
C LEU A 177 3.16 1.77 3.71
N LYS A 178 4.47 1.83 3.89
CA LYS A 178 5.41 2.47 2.99
C LYS A 178 6.48 1.48 2.53
N ALA A 179 6.67 1.44 1.22
CA ALA A 179 7.61 0.57 0.53
C ALA A 179 8.51 1.42 -0.37
N ILE A 180 9.82 1.33 -0.17
CA ILE A 180 10.84 2.04 -0.96
C ILE A 180 11.36 1.09 -2.04
N VAL A 181 11.58 1.57 -3.27
CA VAL A 181 11.96 0.80 -4.47
C VAL A 181 13.19 1.37 -5.13
#